data_AF-A0A8I2ZRY2-F1
#
_entry.id   AF-A0A8I2ZRY2-F1
#
_cell.length_a   1.000
_cell.length_b   1.000
_cell.length_c   1.000
_cell.angle_alpha   90.00
_cell.angle_beta   90.00
_cell.angle_gamma   90.00
#
_symmetry.space_group_name_H-M   'P 1'
#
loop_
_entity.id
_entity.type
_entity.pdbx_description
1 polymer ?
#
loop_
_entity_poly.entity_id
_entity_poly.type
_entity_poly.pdbx_seq_one_letter_code
_entity_poly.pdbx_strand_id
1 'polypeptide(L)'
;MCTAAPDVIAASDARRSKVEDLQAQVLDFLGRGKIHGAIKLIESILELLETEGLQPLMTEHYDSLARIYWYLNERVKSRANARSAVELLAVHGFIDLKDVDLYVGAVLDKYASGAD
;
A
#
# COMPACT_ATOMS: atom_id res chain seq x y z
N MET A 1 -5.52 -9.54 29.29
CA MET A 1 -4.95 -10.43 28.25
C MET A 1 -6.09 -10.88 27.37
N CYS A 2 -6.13 -10.44 26.11
CA CYS A 2 -7.19 -10.85 25.18
C CYS A 2 -6.80 -12.20 24.58
N THR A 3 -7.30 -13.30 25.16
CA THR A 3 -7.23 -14.61 24.53
C THR A 3 -8.37 -14.69 23.52
N ALA A 4 -8.10 -14.37 22.26
CA ALA A 4 -9.07 -14.55 21.18
C ALA A 4 -9.39 -16.05 21.03
N ALA A 5 -10.60 -16.37 20.60
CA ALA A 5 -11.00 -17.76 20.36
C ALA A 5 -10.16 -18.38 19.22
N PRO A 6 -9.88 -19.71 19.24
CA PRO A 6 -8.97 -20.35 18.27
C PRO A 6 -9.37 -20.18 16.80
N ASP A 7 -10.67 -20.09 16.52
CA ASP A 7 -11.25 -19.80 15.21
C ASP A 7 -10.94 -18.38 14.72
N VAL A 8 -10.96 -17.40 15.63
CA VAL A 8 -10.59 -16.00 15.34
C VAL A 8 -9.10 -15.88 15.02
N ILE A 9 -8.26 -16.64 15.73
CA ILE A 9 -6.81 -16.70 15.47
C ILE A 9 -6.53 -17.36 14.13
N ALA A 10 -7.11 -18.54 13.87
CA ALA A 10 -6.94 -19.24 12.59
C ALA A 10 -7.40 -18.40 11.39
N ALA A 11 -8.50 -17.66 11.53
CA ALA A 11 -8.93 -16.70 10.51
C ALA A 11 -7.94 -15.55 10.34
N SER A 12 -7.34 -15.03 11.42
CA SER A 12 -6.28 -14.00 11.35
C SER A 12 -5.03 -14.50 10.62
N ASP A 13 -4.60 -15.72 10.90
CA ASP A 13 -3.40 -16.30 10.29
C ASP A 13 -3.61 -16.61 8.80
N ALA A 14 -4.78 -17.14 8.44
CA ALA A 14 -5.15 -17.36 7.04
C ALA A 14 -5.18 -16.05 6.22
N ARG A 15 -5.62 -14.95 6.84
CA ARG A 15 -5.63 -13.62 6.22
C ARG A 15 -4.22 -13.08 5.98
N ARG A 16 -3.35 -13.17 6.99
CA ARG A 16 -1.95 -12.76 6.86
C ARG A 16 -1.23 -13.56 5.77
N SER A 17 -1.42 -14.87 5.75
CA SER A 17 -0.87 -15.73 4.69
C SER A 17 -1.34 -15.30 3.30
N LYS A 18 -2.62 -14.93 3.14
CA LYS A 18 -3.16 -14.49 1.85
C LYS A 18 -2.58 -13.15 1.40
N VAL A 19 -2.39 -12.19 2.30
CA VAL A 19 -1.75 -10.90 1.99
C VAL A 19 -0.29 -11.12 1.59
N GLU A 20 0.45 -11.94 2.35
CA GLU A 20 1.84 -12.31 2.04
C GLU A 20 1.97 -12.99 0.67
N ASP A 21 1.08 -13.93 0.34
CA ASP A 21 1.05 -14.61 -0.97
C ASP A 21 0.79 -13.64 -2.12
N LEU A 22 -0.11 -12.65 -1.92
CA LEU A 22 -0.39 -11.62 -2.93
C LEU A 22 0.79 -10.66 -3.08
N GLN A 23 1.44 -10.26 -1.98
CA GLN A 23 2.65 -9.44 -2.00
C GLN A 23 3.80 -10.14 -2.76
N ALA A 24 4.00 -11.43 -2.52
CA ALA A 24 5.00 -12.22 -3.26
C ALA A 24 4.70 -12.26 -4.77
N GLN A 25 3.44 -12.38 -5.16
CA GLN A 25 3.02 -12.33 -6.57
C GLN A 25 3.22 -10.95 -7.19
N VAL A 26 3.01 -9.86 -6.44
CA VAL A 26 3.31 -8.49 -6.91
C VAL A 26 4.79 -8.39 -7.28
N LEU A 27 5.69 -8.86 -6.42
CA LEU A 27 7.13 -8.84 -6.67
C LEU A 27 7.51 -9.70 -7.89
N ASP A 28 6.94 -10.90 -8.04
CA ASP A 28 7.15 -11.74 -9.23
C ASP A 28 6.69 -11.03 -10.52
N PHE A 29 5.53 -10.38 -10.49
CA PHE A 29 5.00 -9.68 -11.66
C PHE A 29 5.87 -8.47 -12.03
N LEU A 30 6.31 -7.69 -11.04
CA LEU A 30 7.24 -6.58 -11.27
C LEU A 30 8.57 -7.08 -11.84
N GLY A 31 9.14 -8.15 -11.27
CA GLY A 31 10.38 -8.76 -11.77
C GLY A 31 10.28 -9.29 -13.20
N ARG A 32 9.08 -9.68 -13.65
CA ARG A 32 8.80 -10.12 -15.03
C ARG A 32 8.31 -8.99 -15.95
N GLY A 33 8.30 -7.73 -15.49
CA GLY A 33 7.79 -6.59 -16.26
C GLY A 33 6.27 -6.61 -16.50
N LYS A 34 5.51 -7.45 -15.79
CA LYS A 34 4.04 -7.54 -15.86
C LYS A 34 3.36 -6.45 -15.03
N ILE A 35 3.69 -5.19 -15.33
CA ILE A 35 3.30 -4.03 -14.50
C ILE A 35 1.79 -3.94 -14.27
N HIS A 36 0.98 -4.09 -15.32
CA HIS A 36 -0.48 -4.03 -15.19
C HIS A 36 -1.06 -5.15 -14.31
N GLY A 37 -0.43 -6.33 -14.30
CA GLY A 37 -0.85 -7.40 -13.41
C GLY A 37 -0.44 -7.14 -11.96
N ALA A 38 0.73 -6.54 -11.73
CA ALA A 38 1.15 -6.10 -10.39
C ALA A 38 0.18 -5.05 -9.82
N ILE A 39 -0.23 -4.06 -10.63
CA ILE A 39 -1.24 -3.07 -10.24
C ILE A 39 -2.53 -3.75 -9.77
N LYS A 40 -3.07 -4.68 -10.58
CA LYS A 40 -4.31 -5.41 -10.23
C LYS A 40 -4.17 -6.22 -8.94
N LEU A 41 -3.02 -6.83 -8.71
CA LEU A 41 -2.77 -7.57 -7.47
C LEU A 41 -2.74 -6.62 -6.27
N ILE A 42 -2.10 -5.46 -6.38
CA ILE A 42 -2.08 -4.45 -5.30
C ILE A 42 -3.49 -3.92 -5.03
N GLU A 43 -4.28 -3.62 -6.06
CA GLU A 43 -5.68 -3.22 -5.93
C GLU A 43 -6.52 -4.30 -5.23
N SER A 44 -6.27 -5.57 -5.53
CA SER A 44 -6.94 -6.70 -4.85
C SER A 44 -6.54 -6.82 -3.37
N ILE A 45 -5.29 -6.50 -3.04
CA ILE A 45 -4.84 -6.45 -1.63
C ILE A 45 -5.55 -5.29 -0.90
N LEU A 46 -5.63 -4.10 -1.51
CA LEU A 46 -6.31 -2.95 -0.93
C LEU A 46 -7.79 -3.26 -0.64
N GLU A 47 -8.50 -3.90 -1.57
CA GLU A 47 -9.90 -4.31 -1.36
C GLU A 47 -10.04 -5.32 -0.20
N LEU A 48 -9.11 -6.27 -0.11
CA LEU A 48 -9.08 -7.26 0.98
C LEU A 48 -8.86 -6.58 2.34
N LEU A 49 -7.87 -5.69 2.42
CA LEU A 49 -7.54 -4.97 3.66
C LEU A 49 -8.68 -4.04 4.09
N GLU A 50 -9.34 -3.38 3.15
CA GLU A 50 -10.51 -2.53 3.42
C GLU A 50 -11.67 -3.37 3.97
N THR A 51 -12.00 -4.48 3.31
CA THR A 51 -13.07 -5.40 3.73
C THR A 51 -12.82 -5.97 5.13
N GLU A 52 -11.56 -6.17 5.50
CA GLU A 52 -11.17 -6.75 6.78
C GLU A 52 -10.96 -5.71 7.89
N GLY A 53 -11.12 -4.42 7.60
CA GLY A 53 -10.87 -3.35 8.57
C GLY A 53 -9.40 -3.21 8.97
N LEU A 54 -8.49 -3.54 8.05
CA LEU A 54 -7.04 -3.48 8.21
C LEU A 54 -6.44 -2.27 7.49
N GLN A 55 -7.15 -1.13 7.52
CA GLN A 55 -6.73 0.11 6.84
C GLN A 55 -5.29 0.53 7.15
N PRO A 56 -4.73 0.40 8.38
CA PRO A 56 -3.33 0.77 8.63
C PRO A 56 -2.31 0.08 7.73
N LEU A 57 -2.62 -1.11 7.19
CA LEU A 57 -1.73 -1.85 6.30
C LEU A 57 -1.82 -1.38 4.84
N MET A 58 -2.79 -0.53 4.49
CA MET A 58 -2.97 -0.06 3.11
C MET A 58 -1.90 0.96 2.68
N THR A 59 -1.19 1.59 3.62
CA THR A 59 -0.19 2.65 3.35
C THR A 59 0.89 2.18 2.36
N GLU A 60 1.49 1.00 2.61
CA GLU A 60 2.58 0.47 1.77
C GLU A 60 2.11 0.11 0.35
N HIS A 61 0.85 -0.26 0.22
CA HIS A 61 0.23 -0.62 -1.06
C HIS A 61 -0.07 0.62 -1.91
N TYR A 62 -0.56 1.69 -1.28
CA TYR A 62 -0.70 2.98 -1.95
C TYR A 62 0.67 3.57 -2.35
N ASP A 63 1.70 3.45 -1.50
CA ASP A 63 3.07 3.87 -1.86
C ASP A 63 3.60 3.08 -3.09
N SER A 64 3.40 1.77 -3.08
CA SER A 64 3.76 0.90 -4.21
C SER A 64 3.06 1.31 -5.52
N LEU A 65 1.75 1.58 -5.49
CA LEU A 65 1.02 2.10 -6.65
C LEU A 65 1.55 3.46 -7.10
N ALA A 66 1.81 4.36 -6.14
CA ALA A 66 2.33 5.69 -6.43
C ALA A 66 3.66 5.62 -7.18
N ARG A 67 4.56 4.73 -6.76
CA ARG A 67 5.85 4.48 -7.40
C ARG A 67 5.71 3.82 -8.78
N ILE A 68 4.83 2.82 -8.92
CA ILE A 68 4.57 2.19 -10.23
C ILE A 68 4.07 3.24 -11.23
N TYR A 69 3.06 4.03 -10.85
CA TYR A 69 2.51 5.07 -11.72
C TYR A 69 3.51 6.19 -12.01
N TRP A 70 4.46 6.46 -11.10
CA TRP A 70 5.57 7.37 -11.36
C TRP A 70 6.44 6.87 -12.53
N TYR A 71 6.84 5.59 -12.49
CA TYR A 71 7.66 4.99 -13.55
C TYR A 71 6.92 4.86 -14.89
N LEU A 72 5.60 4.71 -14.86
CA LEU A 72 4.76 4.75 -16.07
C LEU A 72 4.53 6.18 -16.60
N ASN A 73 5.11 7.20 -15.97
CA ASN A 73 4.88 8.62 -16.26
C ASN A 73 3.41 9.07 -16.08
N GLU A 74 2.62 8.30 -15.33
CA GLU A 74 1.23 8.62 -14.98
C GLU A 74 1.17 9.48 -13.69
N ARG A 75 1.67 10.71 -13.79
CA ARG A 75 1.91 11.61 -12.64
C ARG A 75 0.68 11.89 -11.78
N VAL A 76 -0.50 11.98 -12.39
CA VAL A 76 -1.76 12.23 -11.68
C VAL A 76 -2.10 11.03 -10.77
N LYS A 77 -2.03 9.81 -11.30
CA LYS A 77 -2.27 8.60 -10.50
C LYS A 77 -1.19 8.38 -9.45
N SER A 78 0.06 8.66 -9.79
CA SER A 78 1.18 8.61 -8.84
C SER A 78 0.92 9.50 -7.63
N ARG A 79 0.59 10.78 -7.85
CA ARG A 79 0.28 11.74 -6.78
C ARG A 79 -0.95 11.33 -5.97
N ALA A 80 -2.00 10.84 -6.62
CA ALA A 80 -3.22 10.42 -5.93
C ALA A 80 -2.94 9.29 -4.94
N ASN A 81 -2.17 8.27 -5.37
CA ASN A 81 -1.81 7.15 -4.50
C ASN A 81 -0.82 7.58 -3.40
N ALA A 82 0.16 8.44 -3.71
CA ALA A 82 1.07 8.97 -2.69
C ALA A 82 0.28 9.74 -1.61
N ARG A 83 -0.74 10.50 -2.03
CA ARG A 83 -1.65 11.20 -1.12
C ARG A 83 -2.43 10.23 -0.24
N SER A 84 -3.01 9.17 -0.81
CA SER A 84 -3.72 8.16 -0.01
C SER A 84 -2.82 7.51 1.04
N ALA A 85 -1.57 7.18 0.70
CA ALA A 85 -0.59 6.65 1.66
C ALA A 85 -0.34 7.63 2.83
N VAL A 86 -0.09 8.90 2.51
CA VAL A 86 0.24 9.95 3.48
C VAL A 86 -0.97 10.34 4.34
N GLU A 87 -2.16 10.48 3.75
CA GLU A 87 -3.39 10.76 4.49
C GLU A 87 -3.71 9.65 5.49
N LEU A 88 -3.49 8.40 5.11
CA LEU A 88 -3.69 7.26 5.99
C LEU A 88 -2.71 7.28 7.19
N LEU A 89 -1.44 7.64 6.95
CA LEU A 89 -0.48 7.88 8.03
C LEU A 89 -0.94 8.99 8.96
N ALA A 90 -1.51 10.08 8.41
CA ALA A 90 -2.02 11.19 9.20
C ALA A 90 -3.24 10.79 10.04
N VAL A 91 -4.19 10.05 9.46
CA VAL A 91 -5.38 9.53 10.15
C VAL A 91 -5.01 8.62 11.31
N HIS A 92 -3.91 7.86 11.19
CA HIS A 92 -3.40 7.00 12.26
C HIS A 92 -2.43 7.71 13.22
N GLY A 93 -2.19 9.01 13.05
CA GLY A 93 -1.41 9.83 13.97
C GLY A 93 0.11 9.72 13.82
N PHE A 94 0.60 9.18 12.71
CA PHE A 94 2.04 9.15 12.43
C PHE A 94 2.58 10.50 11.96
N ILE A 95 1.73 11.33 11.36
CA ILE A 95 2.03 12.70 10.92
C ILE A 95 0.83 13.62 11.18
N ASP A 96 1.05 14.94 11.17
CA ASP A 96 -0.04 15.92 11.26
C ASP A 96 -0.80 16.04 9.93
N LEU A 97 -2.13 16.08 9.97
CA LEU A 97 -2.99 16.28 8.79
C LEU A 97 -2.67 17.55 7.99
N LYS A 98 -2.20 18.61 8.67
CA LYS A 98 -1.82 19.87 8.02
C LYS A 98 -0.55 19.74 7.15
N ASP A 99 0.25 18.70 7.38
CA ASP A 99 1.53 18.48 6.71
C ASP A 99 1.42 17.49 5.55
N VAL A 100 0.21 16.98 5.24
CA VAL A 100 0.00 15.98 4.17
C VAL A 100 0.61 16.41 2.85
N ASP A 101 0.40 17.65 2.41
CA ASP A 101 0.92 18.13 1.12
C ASP A 101 2.47 18.18 1.10
N LEU A 102 3.09 18.50 2.23
CA LEU A 102 4.55 18.48 2.40
C LEU A 102 5.08 17.05 2.23
N TYR A 103 4.47 16.08 2.91
CA TYR A 103 4.90 14.69 2.83
C TYR A 103 4.61 14.06 1.47
N VAL A 104 3.50 14.41 0.80
CA VAL A 104 3.26 14.01 -0.59
C VAL A 104 4.36 14.53 -1.51
N GLY A 105 4.78 15.79 -1.34
CA GLY A 105 5.93 16.35 -2.07
C GLY A 105 7.20 15.54 -1.84
N ALA A 106 7.55 15.28 -0.59
CA ALA A 106 8.74 14.51 -0.22
C ALA A 106 8.74 13.08 -0.79
N VAL A 107 7.58 12.40 -0.78
CA VAL A 107 7.43 11.06 -1.38
C VAL A 107 7.68 11.10 -2.89
N LEU A 108 7.12 12.09 -3.60
CA LEU A 108 7.33 12.23 -5.04
C LEU A 108 8.77 12.62 -5.40
N ASP A 109 9.41 13.47 -4.59
CA ASP A 109 10.82 13.84 -4.75
C ASP A 109 11.74 12.63 -4.53
N LYS A 110 11.40 11.75 -3.58
CA LYS A 110 12.09 10.46 -3.39
C LYS A 110 12.07 9.64 -4.68
N TYR A 111 10.90 9.52 -5.33
CA TYR A 111 10.79 8.81 -6.62
C TYR A 111 11.60 9.45 -7.74
N ALA A 112 11.73 10.78 -7.77
CA ALA A 112 12.55 11.49 -8.73
C ALA A 112 14.05 11.23 -8.53
N SER A 113 14.48 11.12 -7.26
CA SER A 113 15.88 10.89 -6.89
C SER A 113 16.36 9.45 -7.10
N GLY A 114 15.43 8.49 -7.21
CA GLY A 114 15.75 7.07 -7.29
C GLY A 114 16.24 6.47 -5.96
N ALA A 115 16.12 7.19 -4.85
CA ALA A 115 16.46 6.69 -3.52
C ALA A 115 15.37 5.74 -3.00
N ASP A 116 15.80 4.58 -2.47
CA ASP A 116 14.96 3.60 -1.77
C ASP A 116 15.05 3.75 -0.26
#